data_AF-A0A5S5DF11-F1
#
_entry.id   AF-A0A5S5DF11-F1
#
_cell.length_a   1.000
_cell.length_b   1.000
_cell.length_c   1.000
_cell.angle_alpha   90.00
_cell.angle_beta   90.00
_cell.angle_gamma   90.00
#
_symmetry.space_group_name_H-M   'P 1'
#
loop_
_entity.id
_entity.type
_entity.pdbx_description
1 polymer ?
#
loop_
_entity_poly.entity_id
_entity_poly.type
_entity_poly.pdbx_seq_one_letter_code
_entity_poly.pdbx_strand_id
1 'polypeptide(L)' 'MNKVIKKMGDAVQVVLLAPIKLPGKVRRVLQFAAVSLEILGMVVDKEENSAEKRKEVEHETAE' A
#
# COMPACT_ATOMS: atom_id res chain seq x y z
N MET A 1 2.75 -20.24 -15.90
CA MET A 1 2.44 -18.92 -15.33
C MET A 1 1.57 -18.95 -14.06
N ASN A 2 1.71 -19.93 -13.14
CA ASN A 2 0.92 -19.93 -11.87
C ASN A 2 1.79 -20.06 -10.60
N LYS A 3 3.13 -20.08 -10.72
CA LYS A 3 4.02 -20.40 -9.59
C LYS A 3 4.09 -19.26 -8.56
N VAL A 4 4.06 -18.01 -9.00
CA VAL A 4 4.17 -16.84 -8.09
C VAL A 4 2.88 -16.65 -7.29
N ILE A 5 1.73 -16.72 -7.97
CA ILE A 5 0.40 -16.61 -7.33
C ILE A 5 0.17 -17.80 -6.38
N LYS A 6 0.53 -19.03 -6.78
CA LYS A 6 0.49 -20.19 -5.88
C LYS A 6 1.38 -20.01 -4.65
N LYS A 7 2.60 -19.50 -4.81
CA LYS A 7 3.50 -19.24 -3.66
C LYS A 7 2.96 -18.18 -2.70
N MET A 8 2.31 -17.14 -3.20
CA MET A 8 1.65 -16.15 -2.34
C MET A 8 0.41 -16.73 -1.67
N GLY A 9 -0.39 -17.50 -2.40
CA GLY A 9 -1.52 -18.26 -1.85
C GLY A 9 -1.08 -19.18 -0.73
N ASP A 10 -0.02 -19.97 -0.95
CA ASP A 10 0.55 -20.89 0.04
C ASP A 10 1.13 -20.14 1.25
N ALA A 11 1.83 -19.01 1.04
CA ALA A 11 2.35 -18.20 2.14
C ALA A 11 1.22 -17.61 2.99
N VAL A 12 0.19 -17.06 2.36
CA VAL A 12 -1.01 -16.55 3.04
C VAL A 12 -1.75 -17.70 3.74
N GLN A 13 -1.87 -18.86 3.09
CA GLN A 13 -2.46 -20.05 3.69
C GLN A 13 -1.67 -20.53 4.90
N VAL A 14 -0.34 -20.57 4.84
CA VAL A 14 0.52 -20.96 5.97
C VAL A 14 0.39 -19.96 7.12
N VAL A 15 0.28 -18.66 6.82
CA VAL A 15 0.03 -17.62 7.83
C VAL A 15 -1.36 -17.76 8.46
N LEU A 16 -2.39 -18.14 7.69
CA LEU A 16 -3.78 -18.29 8.15
C LEU A 16 -4.07 -19.66 8.81
N LEU A 17 -3.44 -20.74 8.33
CA LEU A 17 -3.58 -22.11 8.81
C LEU A 17 -2.70 -22.38 10.03
N ALA A 18 -1.60 -21.64 10.20
CA ALA A 18 -0.86 -21.69 11.45
C ALA A 18 -1.81 -21.32 12.59
N PRO A 19 -1.76 -22.01 13.75
CA PRO A 19 -2.46 -21.52 14.93
C PRO A 19 -2.00 -20.08 15.14
N ILE A 20 -2.93 -19.13 15.35
CA ILE A 20 -2.77 -17.64 15.39
C ILE A 20 -1.71 -17.14 16.40
N LYS A 21 -0.87 -18.03 16.91
CA LYS A 21 0.45 -17.81 17.47
C LYS A 21 1.37 -17.15 16.44
N LEU A 22 1.16 -15.86 16.21
CA LEU A 22 2.21 -14.89 15.89
C LEU A 22 2.57 -14.15 17.20
N PRO A 23 2.90 -14.86 18.30
CA PRO A 23 2.90 -14.27 19.63
C PRO A 23 4.16 -13.40 19.73
N GLY A 24 3.98 -12.09 19.61
CA GLY A 24 5.03 -11.08 19.82
C GLY A 24 5.34 -10.17 18.63
N LYS A 25 5.00 -10.55 17.39
CA LYS A 25 5.35 -9.74 16.19
C LYS A 25 4.17 -9.07 15.50
N VAL A 26 2.93 -9.49 15.77
CA VAL A 26 1.71 -8.89 15.15
C VAL A 26 1.64 -7.39 15.37
N ARG A 27 1.89 -6.92 16.60
CA ARG A 27 1.84 -5.49 16.92
C ARG A 27 2.80 -4.66 16.06
N ARG A 28 4.02 -5.15 15.83
CA ARG A 28 5.02 -4.47 15.01
C ARG A 28 4.62 -4.49 13.53
N VAL A 29 4.13 -5.63 13.02
CA VAL A 29 3.62 -5.73 11.65
C VAL A 29 2.43 -4.79 11.43
N LEU A 30 1.50 -4.71 12.39
CA LEU A 30 0.35 -3.82 12.33
C LEU A 30 0.76 -2.34 12.39
N GLN A 31 1.75 -1.99 13.21
CA GLN A 31 2.33 -0.64 13.24
C GLN A 31 2.98 -0.28 11.91
N PHE A 32 3.78 -1.17 11.32
CA PHE A 32 4.38 -0.94 10.01
C PHE A 32 3.31 -0.83 8.92
N ALA A 33 2.25 -1.64 8.98
CA ALA A 33 1.15 -1.56 8.04
C ALA A 33 0.43 -0.21 8.13
N ALA A 34 0.13 0.26 9.35
CA ALA A 34 -0.49 1.56 9.57
C ALA A 34 0.36 2.71 9.02
N VAL A 35 1.65 2.75 9.37
CA VAL A 35 2.58 3.78 8.88
C VAL A 35 2.71 3.72 7.35
N SER A 36 2.80 2.52 6.78
CA SER A 36 2.95 2.36 5.32
C SER A 36 1.68 2.79 4.58
N LEU A 37 0.49 2.43 5.09
CA LEU A 37 -0.79 2.80 4.50
C LEU A 37 -1.04 4.31 4.58
N GLU A 38 -0.68 4.94 5.70
CA GLU A 38 -0.77 6.39 5.87
C GLU A 38 0.14 7.15 4.89
N ILE A 39 1.40 6.71 4.74
CA ILE A 39 2.34 7.30 3.78
C ILE A 39 1.86 7.08 2.35
N LEU A 40 1.36 5.90 2.01
CA LEU A 40 0.80 5.62 0.68
C LEU A 40 -0.39 6.52 0.37
N GLY A 41 -1.27 6.76 1.34
CA GLY A 41 -2.37 7.73 1.21
C GLY A 41 -1.84 9.12 0.87
N MET A 42 -0.89 9.65 1.65
CA MET A 42 -0.28 10.95 1.40
C MET A 42 0.40 11.07 0.03
N VAL A 43 1.03 10.00 -0.46
CA VAL A 43 1.68 10.00 -1.78
C VAL A 43 0.65 10.01 -2.89
N VAL A 44 -0.40 9.19 -2.78
CA VAL A 44 -1.51 9.15 -3.75
C VAL A 44 -2.24 10.50 -3.79
N ASP A 45 -2.61 11.05 -2.63
CA ASP A 45 -3.24 12.37 -2.52
C ASP A 45 -2.35 13.49 -3.08
N LYS A 46 -1.03 13.39 -2.88
CA LYS A 46 -0.05 14.34 -3.40
C LYS A 46 0.15 14.20 -4.91
N GLU A 47 0.10 12.99 -5.47
CA GLU A 47 0.11 12.78 -6.92
C GLU A 47 -1.17 13.34 -7.55
N GLU A 48 -2.33 13.13 -6.92
CA GLU A 48 -3.60 13.68 -7.41
C GLU A 48 -3.60 15.21 -7.37
N ASN A 49 -3.16 15.80 -6.25
CA ASN A 49 -3.04 17.26 -6.11
C ASN A 49 -1.96 17.85 -7.05
N SER A 50 -0.85 17.14 -7.28
CA SER A 50 0.18 17.55 -8.24
C SER A 50 -0.29 17.42 -9.69
N ALA A 51 -1.18 16.46 -9.99
CA ALA A 51 -1.81 16.33 -11.30
C ALA A 51 -2.79 17.48 -11.56
N GLU A 52 -3.55 17.89 -10.53
CA GLU A 52 -4.47 19.04 -10.62
C GLU A 52 -3.71 20.38 -10.71
N LYS A 53 -2.65 20.56 -9.92
CA LYS A 53 -1.78 21.74 -9.98
C LYS A 53 -1.03 21.86 -11.32
N ARG A 54 -0.74 20.75 -12.01
CA ARG A 54 -0.18 20.79 -13.37
C ARG A 54 -1.21 21.24 -14.41
N LYS A 55 -2.48 20.89 -14.25
CA LYS A 55 -3.55 21.33 -15.15
C LYS A 55 -3.88 22.81 -15.03
N GLU A 56 -3.75 23.38 -13.83
CA GLU A 56 -3.97 24.81 -13.59
C GLU A 56 -2.86 25.67 -14.25
N VAL A 57 -1.60 25.21 -14.23
CA VAL A 57 -0.48 25.89 -14.89
C VAL A 57 -0.59 25.87 -16.43
N GLU A 58 -1.20 24.84 -17.02
CA GLU A 58 -1.48 24.82 -18.48
C GLU A 58 -2.62 25.74 -18.90
N HIS A 59 -3.55 26.08 -18.01
CA HIS A 59 -4.70 26.93 -18.34
C HIS A 59 -4.44 28.44 -18.17
N GLU A 60 -3.46 28.85 -17.35
CA GLU A 60 -3.08 30.26 -17.16
C GLU A 60 -2.04 30.74 -18.20
N THR A 61 -1.34 29.82 -18.89
CA THR A 61 -0.34 30.19 -19.92
C THR A 61 -0.93 30.26 -21.34
N ALA A 62 -2.25 30.12 -21.48
CA ALA A 62 -2.97 30.07 -22.75
C ALA A 62 -3.97 31.23 -22.98
N GLU A 63 -3.98 32.26 -22.12
CA GLU A 63 -4.64 33.55 -22.37
C GLU A 63 -3.63 34.68 -22.66
#